data_AF-A0A387ARN8-F1
#
_entry.id   AF-A0A387ARN8-F1
#
_cell.length_a   1.000
_cell.length_b   1.000
_cell.length_c   1.000
_cell.angle_alpha   90.00
_cell.angle_beta   90.00
_cell.angle_gamma   90.00
#
_symmetry.space_group_name_H-M   'P 1'
#
loop_
_entity.id
_entity.type
_entity.pdbx_description
1 polymer ?
#
loop_
_entity_poly.entity_id
_entity_poly.type
_entity_poly.pdbx_seq_one_letter_code
_entity_poly.pdbx_strand_id
1 'polypeptide(L)'
;MIYAIISFLASYIMFVFCLFQGVLDMSNQINELHKMENSSKKYHPIMAGLWMIPPLKIMLERNRLRKILRDSHYNENTTKFRAFYNVSNQSTAWAYISFACMLDAIVSIKTLFDAFRWHLSIPLFIILSLLLIILGYAQVMYRVSDDRKEKLGTKIRRLKKQ
;
A
#
# COMPACT_ATOMS: atom_id res chain seq x y z
N MET A 1 -14.96 26.55 -8.07
CA MET A 1 -13.91 26.56 -7.03
C MET A 1 -14.13 25.50 -5.96
N ILE A 2 -15.20 25.55 -5.16
CA ILE A 2 -15.46 24.60 -4.07
C ILE A 2 -15.47 23.14 -4.57
N TYR A 3 -16.17 22.86 -5.68
CA TYR A 3 -16.20 21.52 -6.29
C TYR A 3 -14.82 20.97 -6.66
N ALA A 4 -13.89 21.82 -7.12
CA ALA A 4 -12.54 21.40 -7.49
C ALA A 4 -11.71 21.01 -6.26
N ILE A 5 -11.89 21.75 -5.16
CA ILE A 5 -11.25 21.43 -3.86
C ILE A 5 -11.77 20.08 -3.34
N ILE A 6 -13.09 19.88 -3.37
CA ILE A 6 -13.72 18.62 -2.93
C ILE A 6 -13.25 17.45 -3.80
N SER A 7 -13.22 17.64 -5.12
CA SER A 7 -12.74 16.62 -6.06
C SER A 7 -11.29 16.24 -5.78
N PHE A 8 -10.41 17.23 -5.63
CA PHE A 8 -9.00 16.99 -5.30
C PHE A 8 -8.83 16.23 -3.97
N LEU A 9 -9.55 16.66 -2.94
CA LEU A 9 -9.54 15.99 -1.63
C LEU A 9 -10.04 14.54 -1.74
N ALA A 10 -11.13 14.31 -2.48
CA ALA A 10 -11.68 12.98 -2.69
C ALA A 10 -10.68 12.05 -3.39
N SER A 11 -10.06 12.50 -4.49
CA SER A 11 -9.04 11.74 -5.22
C SER A 11 -7.81 11.45 -4.36
N TYR A 12 -7.35 12.45 -3.58
CA TYR A 12 -6.22 12.26 -2.66
C TYR A 12 -6.53 11.25 -1.54
N ILE A 13 -7.70 11.36 -0.91
CA ILE A 13 -8.14 10.42 0.12
C ILE A 13 -8.26 9.00 -0.46
N MET A 14 -8.89 8.86 -1.63
CA MET A 14 -8.98 7.58 -2.33
C MET A 14 -7.61 6.96 -2.59
N PHE A 15 -6.65 7.74 -3.06
CA PHE A 15 -5.28 7.28 -3.25
C PHE A 15 -4.68 6.73 -1.95
N VAL A 16 -4.71 7.51 -0.87
CA VAL A 16 -4.11 7.12 0.42
C VAL A 16 -4.76 5.86 0.98
N PHE A 17 -6.09 5.76 0.96
CA PHE A 17 -6.80 4.61 1.54
C PHE A 17 -6.67 3.34 0.68
N CYS A 18 -6.72 3.45 -0.65
CA CYS A 18 -6.49 2.30 -1.52
C CYS A 18 -5.06 1.76 -1.35
N LEU A 19 -4.08 2.66 -1.23
CA LEU A 19 -2.69 2.28 -0.98
C LEU A 19 -2.54 1.62 0.39
N PHE A 20 -3.15 2.20 1.42
CA PHE A 20 -3.17 1.62 2.76
C PHE A 20 -3.76 0.20 2.78
N GLN A 21 -4.89 -0.01 2.10
CA GLN A 21 -5.53 -1.33 2.03
C GLN A 21 -4.64 -2.35 1.33
N GLY A 22 -4.02 -1.97 0.21
CA GLY A 22 -3.06 -2.83 -0.48
C GLY A 22 -1.88 -3.23 0.41
N VAL A 23 -1.36 -2.29 1.20
CA VAL A 23 -0.26 -2.53 2.16
C VAL A 23 -0.68 -3.45 3.29
N LEU A 24 -1.87 -3.26 3.86
CA LEU A 24 -2.39 -4.12 4.92
C LEU A 24 -2.57 -5.56 4.47
N ASP A 25 -3.24 -5.77 3.33
CA ASP A 25 -3.50 -7.11 2.80
C ASP A 25 -2.18 -7.84 2.46
N MET A 26 -1.15 -7.10 2.05
CA MET A 26 0.18 -7.63 1.80
C MET A 26 0.97 -7.93 3.08
N SER A 27 0.88 -7.07 4.08
CA SER A 27 1.52 -7.29 5.39
C SER A 27 0.93 -8.52 6.08
N ASN A 28 -0.39 -8.73 5.97
CA ASN A 28 -1.06 -9.92 6.47
C ASN A 28 -0.54 -11.19 5.79
N GLN A 29 -0.38 -11.19 4.46
CA GLN A 29 0.24 -12.31 3.73
C GLN A 29 1.65 -12.63 4.25
N ILE A 30 2.51 -11.61 4.36
CA ILE A 30 3.90 -11.78 4.81
C ILE A 30 3.95 -12.36 6.23
N ASN A 31 3.08 -11.91 7.13
CA ASN A 31 3.00 -12.43 8.49
C ASN A 31 2.51 -13.88 8.54
N GLU A 32 1.58 -14.27 7.67
CA GLU A 32 1.13 -15.67 7.56
C GLU A 32 2.25 -16.57 7.02
N LEU A 33 3.01 -16.14 6.02
CA LEU A 33 4.19 -16.85 5.54
C LEU A 33 5.23 -17.05 6.64
N HIS A 34 5.57 -15.99 7.37
CA HIS A 34 6.55 -16.08 8.45
C HIS A 34 6.11 -17.06 9.55
N LYS A 35 4.80 -17.14 9.85
CA LYS A 35 4.27 -18.14 10.80
C LYS A 35 4.33 -19.58 10.28
N MET A 36 4.21 -19.76 8.96
CA MET A 36 4.30 -21.08 8.33
C MET A 36 5.74 -21.55 8.15
N GLU A 37 6.68 -20.61 8.03
CA GLU A 37 8.05 -20.89 7.66
C GLU A 37 9.01 -20.61 8.83
N ASN A 38 9.08 -21.55 9.81
CA ASN A 38 10.16 -21.61 10.82
C ASN A 38 11.59 -21.74 10.21
N SER A 39 11.70 -21.71 8.87
CA SER A 39 12.91 -21.86 8.04
C SER A 39 13.31 -20.59 7.27
N SER A 40 12.67 -19.45 7.55
CA SER A 40 12.72 -18.18 6.77
C SER A 40 14.10 -17.56 6.47
N LYS A 41 15.23 -18.12 6.94
CA LYS A 41 16.57 -17.54 6.75
C LYS A 41 17.03 -17.41 5.29
N LYS A 42 16.36 -18.02 4.31
CA LYS A 42 16.83 -18.08 2.91
C LYS A 42 16.30 -17.00 1.98
N TYR A 43 15.21 -16.28 2.32
CA TYR A 43 14.56 -15.34 1.40
C TYR A 43 14.51 -13.91 1.95
N HIS A 44 15.28 -13.01 1.34
CA HIS A 44 15.31 -11.58 1.72
C HIS A 44 13.96 -10.89 1.41
N PRO A 45 13.42 -10.07 2.33
CA PRO A 45 12.21 -9.28 2.11
C PRO A 45 12.43 -8.22 1.02
N ILE A 46 11.40 -7.94 0.22
CA ILE A 46 11.48 -6.91 -0.81
C ILE A 46 11.49 -5.52 -0.17
N MET A 47 12.34 -4.63 -0.69
CA MET A 47 12.51 -3.28 -0.17
C MET A 47 11.18 -2.55 0.03
N ALA A 48 11.03 -1.92 1.20
CA ALA A 48 9.84 -1.16 1.56
C ALA A 48 9.54 -0.04 0.54
N GLY A 49 10.58 0.65 0.04
CA GLY A 49 10.49 1.78 -0.88
C GLY A 49 9.85 1.50 -2.25
N LEU A 50 9.73 0.23 -2.66
CA LEU A 50 9.02 -0.11 -3.91
C LEU A 50 7.50 0.17 -3.85
N TRP A 51 6.95 0.49 -2.68
CA TRP A 51 5.55 0.93 -2.55
C TRP A 51 5.26 2.28 -3.24
N MET A 52 6.29 3.05 -3.65
CA MET A 52 6.10 4.19 -4.56
C MET A 52 5.49 3.77 -5.90
N ILE A 53 5.69 2.51 -6.30
CA ILE A 53 5.07 1.91 -7.48
C ILE A 53 4.37 0.64 -7.02
N PRO A 54 3.15 0.75 -6.46
CA PRO A 54 2.44 -0.38 -5.85
C PRO A 54 2.36 -1.63 -6.75
N PRO A 55 2.06 -1.51 -8.07
CA PRO A 55 1.99 -2.68 -8.95
C PRO A 55 3.31 -3.46 -9.03
N LEU A 56 4.44 -2.74 -9.09
CA LEU A 56 5.77 -3.33 -9.24
C LEU A 56 6.16 -4.15 -8.01
N LYS A 57 5.91 -3.60 -6.82
CA LYS A 57 6.21 -4.29 -5.56
C LYS A 57 5.47 -5.62 -5.46
N ILE A 58 4.19 -5.62 -5.82
CA ILE A 58 3.34 -6.81 -5.72
C ILE A 58 3.77 -7.87 -6.73
N MET A 59 4.11 -7.49 -7.96
CA MET A 59 4.65 -8.43 -8.95
C MET A 59 5.90 -9.14 -8.42
N LEU A 60 6.82 -8.42 -7.79
CA LEU A 60 8.05 -9.00 -7.28
C LEU A 60 7.81 -9.91 -6.08
N GLU A 61 6.92 -9.55 -5.15
CA GLU A 61 6.60 -10.46 -4.03
C GLU A 61 5.88 -11.70 -4.53
N ARG A 62 4.93 -11.57 -5.47
CA ARG A 62 4.27 -12.73 -6.07
C ARG A 62 5.26 -13.68 -6.73
N ASN A 63 6.29 -13.14 -7.39
CA ASN A 63 7.37 -13.94 -7.97
C ASN A 63 8.24 -14.62 -6.89
N ARG A 64 8.53 -13.93 -5.77
CA ARG A 64 9.23 -14.51 -4.61
C ARG A 64 8.44 -15.69 -4.03
N LEU A 65 7.14 -15.51 -3.86
CA LEU A 65 6.22 -16.51 -3.31
C LEU A 65 6.07 -17.73 -4.20
N ARG A 66 5.98 -17.51 -5.51
CA ARG A 66 5.96 -18.60 -6.49
C ARG A 66 7.23 -19.46 -6.42
N LYS A 67 8.40 -18.85 -6.16
CA LYS A 67 9.66 -19.57 -5.95
C LYS A 67 9.63 -20.36 -4.65
N ILE A 68 9.23 -19.75 -3.53
CA ILE A 68 9.11 -20.43 -2.23
C ILE A 68 8.20 -21.65 -2.30
N LEU A 69 7.04 -21.53 -2.96
CA LEU A 69 6.06 -22.60 -3.12
C LEU A 69 6.52 -23.72 -4.06
N ARG A 70 7.31 -23.37 -5.09
CA ARG A 70 7.89 -24.35 -6.00
C ARG A 70 8.97 -25.19 -5.30
N ASP A 71 9.75 -24.56 -4.42
CA ASP A 71 10.87 -25.20 -3.73
C ASP A 71 10.42 -26.01 -2.49
N SER A 72 9.24 -25.75 -1.93
CA SER A 72 8.79 -26.37 -0.67
C SER A 72 8.06 -27.71 -0.80
N HIS A 73 7.94 -28.31 -2.01
CA HIS A 73 7.29 -29.62 -2.23
C HIS A 73 5.92 -29.76 -1.52
N TYR A 74 5.17 -28.68 -1.42
CA TYR A 74 4.02 -28.56 -0.52
C TYR A 74 2.75 -29.20 -1.14
N ASN A 75 2.66 -30.53 -1.08
CA ASN A 75 1.62 -31.31 -1.75
C ASN A 75 0.32 -31.52 -0.93
N GLU A 76 0.14 -30.91 0.25
CA GLU A 76 -1.00 -31.25 1.13
C GLU A 76 -1.80 -30.09 1.75
N ASN A 77 -1.72 -28.86 1.23
CA ASN A 77 -2.59 -27.77 1.73
C ASN A 77 -3.04 -26.82 0.62
N THR A 78 -3.62 -27.38 -0.44
CA THR A 78 -4.24 -26.66 -1.57
C THR A 78 -5.26 -25.61 -1.12
N THR A 79 -5.96 -25.84 -0.01
CA THR A 79 -6.90 -24.88 0.60
C THR A 79 -6.20 -23.65 1.18
N LYS A 80 -5.08 -23.83 1.90
CA LYS A 80 -4.27 -22.70 2.43
C LYS A 80 -3.58 -21.94 1.30
N PHE A 81 -3.09 -22.65 0.28
CA PHE A 81 -2.55 -22.03 -0.93
C PHE A 81 -3.61 -21.19 -1.65
N ARG A 82 -4.84 -21.68 -1.77
CA ARG A 82 -5.94 -20.94 -2.42
C ARG A 82 -6.33 -19.69 -1.61
N ALA A 83 -6.43 -19.80 -0.29
CA ALA A 83 -6.68 -18.65 0.58
C ALA A 83 -5.58 -17.59 0.42
N PHE A 84 -4.32 -18.01 0.45
CA PHE A 84 -3.17 -17.14 0.23
C PHE A 84 -3.18 -16.47 -1.15
N TYR A 85 -3.43 -17.25 -2.21
CA TYR A 85 -3.53 -16.76 -3.58
C TYR A 85 -4.63 -15.71 -3.75
N ASN A 86 -5.76 -15.90 -3.08
CA ASN A 86 -6.87 -14.93 -3.08
C ASN A 86 -6.47 -13.62 -2.38
N VAL A 87 -5.83 -13.67 -1.21
CA VAL A 87 -5.34 -12.46 -0.52
C VAL A 87 -4.26 -11.75 -1.36
N SER A 88 -3.42 -12.51 -2.07
CA SER A 88 -2.43 -11.97 -3.01
C SER A 88 -3.05 -11.23 -4.18
N ASN A 89 -4.07 -11.83 -4.81
CA ASN A 89 -4.83 -11.18 -5.88
C ASN A 89 -5.60 -9.95 -5.39
N GLN A 90 -6.14 -9.99 -4.18
CA GLN A 90 -6.83 -8.84 -3.57
C GLN A 90 -5.88 -7.68 -3.30
N SER A 91 -4.71 -7.94 -2.71
CA SER A 91 -3.66 -6.94 -2.54
C SER A 91 -3.19 -6.38 -3.89
N THR A 92 -3.08 -7.24 -4.91
CA THR A 92 -2.78 -6.83 -6.29
C THR A 92 -3.83 -5.87 -6.84
N ALA A 93 -5.11 -6.17 -6.67
CA ALA A 93 -6.20 -5.30 -7.11
C ALA A 93 -6.09 -3.93 -6.44
N TRP A 94 -5.85 -3.88 -5.12
CA TRP A 94 -5.66 -2.62 -4.40
C TRP A 94 -4.41 -1.84 -4.83
N ALA A 95 -3.32 -2.50 -5.23
CA ALA A 95 -2.18 -1.79 -5.84
C ALA A 95 -2.53 -1.14 -7.18
N TYR A 96 -3.29 -1.82 -8.04
CA TYR A 96 -3.72 -1.22 -9.31
C TYR A 96 -4.71 -0.07 -9.08
N ILE A 97 -5.67 -0.25 -8.17
CA ILE A 97 -6.64 0.80 -7.81
C ILE A 97 -5.92 2.00 -7.19
N SER A 98 -5.01 1.78 -6.24
CA SER A 98 -4.23 2.87 -5.65
C SER A 98 -3.37 3.61 -6.68
N PHE A 99 -2.78 2.90 -7.64
CA PHE A 99 -2.06 3.53 -8.74
C PHE A 99 -2.98 4.38 -9.64
N ALA A 100 -4.18 3.88 -9.97
CA ALA A 100 -5.16 4.66 -10.72
C ALA A 100 -5.61 5.91 -9.93
N CYS A 101 -5.93 5.77 -8.65
CA CYS A 101 -6.28 6.89 -7.77
C CYS A 101 -5.14 7.91 -7.62
N MET A 102 -3.88 7.45 -7.64
CA MET A 102 -2.71 8.33 -7.63
C MET A 102 -2.65 9.18 -8.90
N LEU A 103 -2.85 8.57 -10.06
CA LEU A 103 -2.88 9.29 -11.34
C LEU A 103 -4.05 10.28 -11.39
N ASP A 104 -5.23 9.89 -10.90
CA ASP A 104 -6.39 10.77 -10.78
C ASP A 104 -6.13 11.96 -9.84
N ALA A 105 -5.48 11.71 -8.69
CA ALA A 105 -5.05 12.76 -7.77
C ALA A 105 -4.04 13.72 -8.41
N ILE A 106 -3.13 13.24 -9.27
CA ILE A 106 -2.20 14.08 -10.03
C ILE A 106 -2.95 14.96 -11.03
N VAL A 107 -3.89 14.38 -11.80
CA VAL A 107 -4.68 15.13 -12.80
C VAL A 107 -5.57 16.19 -12.13
N SER A 108 -6.12 15.89 -10.96
CA SER A 108 -6.95 16.83 -10.21
C SER A 108 -6.19 18.08 -9.72
N ILE A 109 -4.84 18.06 -9.63
CA ILE A 109 -4.01 19.26 -9.38
C ILE A 109 -4.24 20.29 -10.48
N LYS A 110 -4.20 19.87 -11.75
CA LYS A 110 -4.43 20.78 -12.88
C LYS A 110 -5.84 21.37 -12.82
N THR A 111 -6.82 20.52 -12.56
CA THR A 111 -8.24 20.90 -12.44
C THR A 111 -8.46 21.93 -11.30
N LEU A 112 -7.72 21.79 -10.20
CA LEU A 112 -7.72 22.74 -9.10
C LEU A 112 -7.14 24.10 -9.52
N PHE A 113 -5.96 24.12 -10.16
CA PHE A 113 -5.33 25.37 -10.61
C PHE A 113 -6.15 26.10 -11.69
N ASP A 114 -6.73 25.35 -12.63
CA ASP A 114 -7.65 25.89 -13.64
C ASP A 114 -8.87 26.57 -12.99
N ALA A 115 -9.42 25.97 -11.92
CA ALA A 115 -10.55 26.54 -11.18
C ALA A 115 -10.22 27.83 -10.42
N PHE A 116 -8.96 28.05 -10.05
CA PHE A 116 -8.46 29.28 -9.43
C PHE A 116 -7.91 30.29 -10.45
N ARG A 117 -7.93 29.96 -11.75
CA ARG A 117 -7.35 30.75 -12.85
C ARG A 117 -5.86 31.04 -12.65
N TRP A 118 -5.14 30.13 -11.98
CA TRP A 118 -3.69 30.26 -11.80
C TRP A 118 -2.94 29.56 -12.93
N HIS A 119 -1.89 30.21 -13.44
CA HIS A 119 -1.07 29.60 -14.48
C HIS A 119 -0.15 28.56 -13.86
N LEU A 120 -0.40 27.29 -14.17
CA LEU A 120 0.38 26.17 -13.68
C LEU A 120 1.52 25.86 -14.67
N SER A 121 2.75 26.19 -14.29
CA SER A 121 3.94 25.83 -15.07
C SER A 121 4.24 24.34 -14.95
N ILE A 122 4.83 23.75 -16.01
CA ILE A 122 5.19 22.32 -16.04
C ILE A 122 6.11 21.94 -14.85
N PRO A 123 7.16 22.72 -14.49
CA PRO A 123 8.00 22.39 -13.34
C PRO A 123 7.22 22.38 -12.02
N LEU A 124 6.33 23.35 -11.81
CA LEU A 124 5.52 23.44 -10.60
C LEU A 124 4.55 22.25 -10.49
N PHE A 125 3.95 21.84 -11.60
CA PHE A 125 3.08 20.66 -11.65
C PHE A 125 3.81 19.38 -11.25
N ILE A 126 5.04 19.18 -11.75
CA ILE A 126 5.87 18.01 -11.40
C ILE A 126 6.20 18.01 -9.91
N ILE A 127 6.61 19.16 -9.35
CA ILE A 127 6.94 19.29 -7.92
C ILE A 127 5.72 18.98 -7.05
N LEU A 128 4.55 19.54 -7.38
CA LEU A 128 3.31 19.30 -6.63
C LEU A 128 2.88 17.83 -6.71
N SER A 129 3.03 17.20 -7.87
CA SER A 129 2.72 15.78 -8.06
C SER A 129 3.63 14.89 -7.21
N LEU A 130 4.94 15.17 -7.19
CA LEU A 130 5.89 14.45 -6.34
C LEU A 130 5.59 14.63 -4.85
N LEU A 131 5.29 15.87 -4.42
CA LEU A 131 4.89 16.14 -3.04
C LEU A 131 3.64 15.36 -2.64
N LEU A 132 2.63 15.29 -3.51
CA LEU A 132 1.40 14.54 -3.28
C LEU A 132 1.70 13.04 -3.07
N ILE A 133 2.53 12.45 -3.94
CA ILE A 133 2.94 11.04 -3.84
C ILE A 133 3.71 10.79 -2.55
N ILE A 134 4.71 11.62 -2.23
CA ILE A 134 5.55 11.49 -1.04
C ILE A 134 4.71 11.61 0.23
N LEU A 135 3.81 12.60 0.30
CA LEU A 135 2.93 12.80 1.45
C LEU A 135 1.95 11.64 1.61
N GLY A 136 1.32 11.19 0.53
CA GLY A 136 0.40 10.05 0.58
C GLY A 136 1.11 8.78 1.03
N TYR A 137 2.29 8.51 0.48
CA TYR A 137 3.14 7.39 0.89
C TYR A 137 3.56 7.49 2.36
N ALA A 138 4.06 8.64 2.79
CA ALA A 138 4.50 8.87 4.16
C ALA A 138 3.35 8.68 5.15
N GLN A 139 2.14 9.14 4.81
CA GLN A 139 0.95 8.89 5.60
C GLN A 139 0.63 7.40 5.71
N VAL A 140 0.68 6.65 4.61
CA VAL A 140 0.42 5.20 4.64
C VAL A 140 1.46 4.48 5.47
N MET A 141 2.75 4.76 5.29
CA MET A 141 3.82 4.13 6.07
C MET A 141 3.74 4.48 7.55
N TYR A 142 3.41 5.73 7.89
CA TYR A 142 3.14 6.12 9.28
C TYR A 142 1.96 5.32 9.87
N ARG A 143 0.91 5.08 9.08
CA ARG A 143 -0.27 4.36 9.53
C ARG A 143 -0.04 2.86 9.71
N VAL A 144 0.86 2.27 8.92
CA VAL A 144 1.19 0.83 8.89
C VAL A 144 2.33 0.48 9.83
N SER A 145 3.28 1.40 10.07
CA SER A 145 4.43 1.17 10.97
C SER A 145 3.98 0.68 12.35
N ASP A 146 4.68 -0.33 12.86
CA ASP A 146 4.35 -1.07 14.10
C ASP A 146 4.28 -0.17 15.35
N ASP A 147 4.75 1.07 15.25
CA ASP A 147 4.67 2.12 16.28
C ASP A 147 3.22 2.39 16.74
N ARG A 148 2.20 2.19 15.88
CA ARG A 148 0.79 2.21 16.32
C ARG A 148 0.30 0.92 16.96
N LYS A 149 0.77 -0.25 16.51
CA LYS A 149 0.42 -1.53 17.17
C LYS A 149 0.97 -1.56 18.59
N GLU A 150 2.16 -1.04 18.80
CA GLU A 150 2.80 -0.97 20.12
C GLU A 150 2.10 0.05 21.04
N LYS A 151 1.71 1.22 20.51
CA LYS A 151 0.90 2.22 21.25
C LYS A 151 -0.52 1.73 21.59
N LEU A 152 -1.18 0.98 20.70
CA LEU A 152 -2.48 0.36 20.98
C LEU A 152 -2.36 -0.81 21.95
N GLY A 153 -1.35 -1.66 21.78
CA GLY A 153 -1.07 -2.79 22.67
C GLY A 153 -0.77 -2.34 24.09
N THR A 154 0.03 -1.28 24.27
CA THR A 154 0.31 -0.67 25.58
C THR A 154 -0.92 -0.03 26.20
N LYS A 155 -1.80 0.62 25.40
CA LYS A 155 -3.06 1.19 25.89
C LYS A 155 -4.05 0.11 26.36
N ILE A 156 -4.18 -0.99 25.63
CA ILE A 156 -5.01 -2.15 26.03
C ILE A 156 -4.44 -2.82 27.28
N ARG A 157 -3.12 -2.98 27.38
CA ARG A 157 -2.47 -3.53 28.59
C ARG A 157 -2.68 -2.68 29.85
N ARG A 158 -2.78 -1.35 29.70
CA ARG A 158 -3.10 -0.43 30.81
C ARG A 158 -4.57 -0.55 31.24
N LEU A 159 -5.50 -0.65 30.29
CA LEU A 159 -6.93 -0.83 30.57
C LEU A 159 -7.26 -2.18 31.21
N LYS A 160 -6.45 -3.22 30.95
CA LYS A 160 -6.61 -4.55 31.57
C LYS A 160 -5.99 -4.67 32.97
N LYS A 161 -5.27 -3.64 33.43
CA LYS A 161 -4.61 -3.56 34.75
C LYS A 161 -5.37 -2.67 35.75
N GLN A 162 -6.38 -1.93 35.30
CA GLN A 162 -7.39 -1.28 36.13
C GLN A 162 -8.59 -2.22 36.30
#